data_AF-A0A2S1LPZ8-F1
#
_entry.id   AF-A0A2S1LPZ8-F1
#
_cell.length_a   1.000
_cell.length_b   1.000
_cell.length_c   1.000
_cell.angle_alpha   90.00
_cell.angle_beta   90.00
_cell.angle_gamma   90.00
#
_symmetry.space_group_name_H-M   'P 1'
#
loop_
_entity.id
_entity.type
_entity.pdbx_description
1 polymer ?
#
loop_
_entity_poly.entity_id
_entity_poly.type
_entity_poly.pdbx_seq_one_letter_code
_entity_poly.pdbx_strand_id
1 'polypeptide(L)'
;MWLTNLLQFFTPEKIITPSERGIWNSNHEVYLEVTQIMGYDPGQCAVIVDSIGGIKNGLEDGFKVYGLTNGFNKSEMENLGAVILEEIKELPQHLKII
;
A
#
# COMPACT_ATOMS: atom_id res chain seq x y z
N MET A 1 -21.65 -14.28 -9.01
CA MET A 1 -21.88 -13.00 -8.31
C MET A 1 -20.66 -12.75 -7.45
N TRP A 2 -19.84 -11.74 -7.74
CA TRP A 2 -18.66 -11.43 -6.94
C TRP A 2 -19.09 -10.80 -5.60
N LEU A 3 -18.51 -11.24 -4.48
CA LEU A 3 -18.98 -10.94 -3.12
C LEU A 3 -19.03 -9.44 -2.79
N THR A 4 -18.08 -8.65 -3.30
CA THR A 4 -17.90 -7.23 -2.91
C THR A 4 -18.07 -6.24 -4.07
N ASN A 5 -18.18 -6.71 -5.31
CA ASN A 5 -18.25 -5.88 -6.52
C ASN A 5 -17.07 -4.88 -6.70
N LEU A 6 -15.91 -5.13 -6.09
CA LEU A 6 -14.76 -4.22 -6.12
C LEU A 6 -13.87 -4.38 -7.36
N LEU A 7 -13.84 -5.57 -7.97
CA LEU A 7 -12.91 -5.87 -9.07
C LEU A 7 -13.05 -4.91 -10.27
N GLN A 8 -14.24 -4.37 -10.50
CA GLN A 8 -14.49 -3.42 -11.60
C GLN A 8 -13.70 -2.11 -11.50
N PHE A 9 -13.18 -1.77 -10.32
CA PHE A 9 -12.37 -0.57 -10.10
C PHE A 9 -10.88 -0.78 -10.39
N PHE A 10 -10.46 -2.01 -10.67
CA PHE A 10 -9.07 -2.38 -10.90
C PHE A 10 -8.87 -2.96 -12.30
N THR A 11 -7.78 -2.57 -12.97
CA THR A 11 -7.34 -3.20 -14.21
C THR A 11 -6.85 -4.63 -13.89
N PRO A 12 -7.45 -5.70 -14.45
CA PRO A 12 -7.13 -7.07 -14.07
C PRO A 12 -5.64 -7.43 -14.16
N GLU A 13 -4.95 -6.94 -15.19
CA GLU A 13 -3.52 -7.19 -15.42
C GLU A 13 -2.60 -6.48 -14.42
N LYS A 14 -3.16 -5.52 -13.65
CA LYS A 14 -2.47 -4.78 -12.59
C LYS A 14 -2.79 -5.31 -11.19
N ILE A 15 -3.56 -6.39 -11.08
CA ILE A 15 -3.75 -7.11 -9.82
C ILE A 15 -2.63 -8.14 -9.72
N ILE A 16 -1.79 -8.01 -8.70
CA ILE A 16 -0.63 -8.89 -8.50
C ILE A 16 -0.75 -9.54 -7.13
N THR A 17 -0.80 -10.87 -7.11
CA THR A 17 -0.72 -11.66 -5.88
C THR A 17 0.70 -12.24 -5.72
N PRO A 18 1.32 -12.18 -4.53
CA PRO A 18 2.66 -12.73 -4.33
C PRO A 18 2.82 -14.19 -4.79
N SER A 19 1.79 -15.01 -4.58
CA SER A 19 1.75 -16.42 -4.98
C SER A 19 1.78 -16.64 -6.50
N GLU A 20 1.24 -15.71 -7.30
CA GLU A 20 1.17 -15.84 -8.76
C GLU A 20 2.51 -15.55 -9.43
N ARG A 21 3.39 -14.82 -8.75
CA ARG A 21 4.68 -14.35 -9.28
C ARG A 21 5.89 -15.04 -8.65
N GLY A 22 5.67 -15.96 -7.70
CA GLY A 22 6.78 -16.58 -6.96
C GLY A 22 7.51 -15.60 -6.04
N ILE A 23 6.84 -14.53 -5.62
CA ILE A 23 7.37 -13.54 -4.69
C ILE A 23 7.20 -14.13 -3.28
N TRP A 24 8.17 -14.94 -2.87
CA TRP A 24 8.18 -15.66 -1.59
C TRP A 24 8.99 -14.98 -0.49
N ASN A 25 9.44 -13.74 -0.70
CA ASN A 25 10.27 -13.07 0.29
C ASN A 25 9.39 -12.60 1.46
N SER A 26 9.54 -13.32 2.55
CA SER A 26 8.78 -13.20 3.79
C SER A 26 8.99 -11.88 4.54
N ASN A 27 9.76 -10.92 4.03
CA ASN A 27 10.04 -9.71 4.80
C ASN A 27 10.31 -8.40 4.05
N HIS A 28 10.54 -8.32 2.74
CA HIS A 28 10.63 -7.05 1.98
C HIS A 28 10.37 -7.38 0.49
N GLU A 29 9.92 -6.39 -0.31
CA GLU A 29 9.96 -6.36 -1.80
C GLU A 29 8.65 -6.49 -2.61
N VAL A 30 7.44 -6.57 -2.05
CA VAL A 30 6.25 -6.61 -2.94
C VAL A 30 6.02 -5.28 -3.67
N TYR A 31 6.17 -4.13 -3.02
CA TYR A 31 5.78 -2.85 -3.62
C TYR A 31 6.74 -2.39 -4.72
N LEU A 32 8.05 -2.42 -4.46
CA LEU A 32 9.07 -1.98 -5.42
C LEU A 32 9.11 -2.88 -6.66
N GLU A 33 9.01 -4.20 -6.50
CA GLU A 33 8.94 -5.11 -7.64
C GLU A 33 7.68 -4.86 -8.48
N VAL A 34 6.54 -4.62 -7.82
CA VAL A 34 5.28 -4.28 -8.49
C VAL A 34 5.40 -2.98 -9.29
N THR A 35 5.98 -1.91 -8.73
CA THR A 35 6.13 -0.65 -9.46
C THR A 35 7.08 -0.77 -10.65
N GLN A 36 8.16 -1.53 -10.52
CA GLN A 36 9.06 -1.82 -11.65
C GLN A 36 8.33 -2.55 -12.78
N ILE A 37 7.53 -3.56 -12.46
CA ILE A 37 6.74 -4.30 -13.45
C ILE A 37 5.69 -3.40 -14.11
N MET A 38 5.10 -2.49 -13.34
CA MET A 38 4.11 -1.55 -13.85
C MET A 38 4.71 -0.33 -14.56
N GLY A 39 6.02 -0.09 -14.44
CA GLY A 39 6.71 1.05 -15.03
C GLY A 39 6.43 2.38 -14.33
N TYR A 40 6.20 2.37 -13.01
CA TYR A 40 5.99 3.59 -12.21
C TYR A 40 7.18 3.88 -11.29
N ASP A 41 7.45 5.16 -11.08
CA ASP A 41 8.38 5.61 -10.04
C ASP A 41 7.73 5.53 -8.65
N PRO A 42 8.39 4.97 -7.61
CA PRO A 42 7.83 4.89 -6.27
C PRO A 42 7.35 6.24 -5.71
N GLY A 43 8.03 7.35 -6.03
CA GLY A 43 7.65 8.69 -5.59
C GLY A 43 6.34 9.21 -6.20
N GLN A 44 5.87 8.57 -7.28
CA GLN A 44 4.57 8.83 -7.91
C GLN A 44 3.48 7.85 -7.44
N CYS A 45 3.82 6.92 -6.55
CA CYS A 45 2.92 5.90 -6.04
C CYS A 45 2.53 6.18 -4.57
N ALA A 46 1.29 5.83 -4.24
CA ALA A 46 0.81 5.78 -2.88
C ALA A 46 0.56 4.33 -2.44
N VAL A 47 1.00 3.99 -1.24
CA VAL A 47 0.75 2.69 -0.59
C VAL A 47 -0.24 2.91 0.54
N ILE A 48 -1.34 2.14 0.53
CA ILE A 48 -2.33 2.10 1.60
C ILE A 48 -2.20 0.73 2.27
N VAL A 49 -1.86 0.71 3.56
CA VAL A 49 -1.51 -0.54 4.26
C VAL A 49 -1.89 -0.50 5.73
N ASP A 50 -2.20 -1.65 6.31
CA ASP A 50 -2.66 -1.83 7.70
C ASP A 50 -1.62 -2.50 8.61
N SER A 51 -0.39 -2.68 8.12
CA SER A 51 0.69 -3.39 8.82
C SER A 51 1.94 -2.53 9.00
N ILE A 52 2.62 -2.72 10.12
CA ILE A 52 3.88 -2.04 10.47
C ILE A 52 5.00 -2.35 9.49
N GLY A 53 5.13 -3.63 9.11
CA GLY A 53 6.09 -4.05 8.09
C GLY A 53 5.85 -3.31 6.78
N GLY A 54 4.61 -3.33 6.27
CA GLY A 54 4.29 -2.64 5.01
C GLY A 54 4.57 -1.13 5.05
N ILE A 55 4.38 -0.47 6.19
CA ILE A 55 4.72 0.95 6.35
C ILE A 55 6.24 1.17 6.22
N LYS A 56 7.06 0.38 6.93
CA LYS A 56 8.52 0.52 6.88
C LYS A 56 9.02 0.37 5.45
N ASN A 57 8.59 -0.70 4.77
CA ASN A 57 9.01 -0.99 3.40
C ASN A 57 8.64 0.14 2.46
N GLY A 58 7.37 0.60 2.51
CA GLY A 58 6.92 1.67 1.63
C GLY A 58 7.68 2.97 1.85
N LEU A 59 8.01 3.30 3.10
CA LEU A 59 8.79 4.50 3.41
C LEU A 59 10.25 4.38 2.96
N GLU A 60 10.89 3.23 3.19
CA GLU A 60 12.27 2.94 2.77
C GLU A 60 12.42 2.98 1.24
N ASP A 61 11.42 2.49 0.51
CA ASP A 61 11.40 2.47 -0.96
C ASP A 61 10.96 3.81 -1.60
N GLY A 62 10.67 4.83 -0.78
CA GLY A 62 10.35 6.19 -1.26
C GLY A 62 8.88 6.42 -1.67
N PHE A 63 7.96 5.54 -1.29
CA PHE A 63 6.53 5.71 -1.54
C PHE A 63 5.91 6.77 -0.63
N LYS A 64 4.78 7.32 -1.07
CA LYS A 64 3.85 7.99 -0.16
C LYS A 64 3.03 6.94 0.60
N VAL A 65 3.23 6.82 1.91
CA VAL A 65 2.56 5.79 2.72
C VAL A 65 1.39 6.34 3.54
N TYR A 66 0.25 5.66 3.45
CA TYR A 66 -0.96 5.87 4.25
C TYR A 66 -1.24 4.62 5.10
N GLY A 67 -1.14 4.75 6.42
CA GLY A 67 -1.40 3.66 7.37
C GLY A 67 -2.86 3.60 7.77
N LEU A 68 -3.57 2.52 7.43
CA LEU A 68 -4.94 2.27 7.87
C LEU A 68 -4.93 1.59 9.24
N THR A 69 -5.22 2.33 10.30
CA THR A 69 -5.12 1.83 11.67
C THR A 69 -6.37 1.07 12.12
N ASN A 70 -6.19 0.09 13.02
CA ASN A 70 -7.28 -0.51 13.78
C ASN A 70 -7.40 0.05 15.21
N GLY A 71 -6.69 1.14 15.51
CA GLY A 71 -6.61 1.77 16.82
C GLY A 71 -5.48 1.25 17.70
N PHE A 72 -5.12 -0.04 17.64
CA PHE A 72 -4.06 -0.62 18.47
C PHE A 72 -2.65 -0.32 17.97
N ASN A 73 -2.48 -0.20 16.66
CA ASN A 73 -1.20 0.06 16.01
C ASN A 73 -0.92 1.54 15.72
N LYS A 74 -1.86 2.45 16.04
CA LYS A 74 -1.81 3.87 15.69
C LYS A 74 -0.48 4.54 16.08
N SER A 75 -0.13 4.48 17.37
CA SER A 75 1.08 5.16 17.87
C SER A 75 2.37 4.62 17.23
N GLU A 76 2.41 3.32 16.93
CA GLU A 76 3.57 2.72 16.25
C GLU A 76 3.65 3.18 14.79
N MET A 77 2.52 3.24 14.08
CA MET A 77 2.47 3.77 12.72
C MET A 77 2.83 5.26 12.65
N GLU A 78 2.38 6.07 13.61
CA GLU A 78 2.71 7.50 13.70
C GLU A 78 4.21 7.71 13.92
N ASN A 79 4.84 6.91 14.79
CA ASN A 79 6.28 6.98 15.05
C ASN A 79 7.14 6.65 13.82
N LEU A 80 6.60 5.90 12.85
CA LEU A 80 7.27 5.62 11.59
C LEU A 80 7.13 6.75 10.57
N GLY A 81 6.26 7.73 10.80
CA GLY A 81 6.05 8.87 9.90
C GLY A 81 5.02 8.63 8.79
N ALA A 82 4.19 7.59 8.90
CA ALA A 82 3.07 7.38 7.98
C ALA A 82 1.95 8.39 8.25
N VAL A 83 1.19 8.73 7.20
CA VAL A 83 -0.08 9.45 7.38
C VAL A 83 -1.14 8.45 7.80
N ILE A 84 -1.71 8.62 8.99
CA ILE A 84 -2.66 7.65 9.54
C ILE A 84 -4.08 7.98 9.08
N LEU A 85 -4.78 6.94 8.65
CA LEU A 85 -6.20 6.94 8.34
C LEU A 85 -6.90 6.03 9.37
N GLU A 86 -7.91 6.54 10.05
CA GLU A 86 -8.79 5.70 10.88
C GLU A 86 -9.85 5.02 10.01
N GLU A 87 -10.28 5.70 8.95
CA GLU A 87 -11.20 5.16 7.95
C GLU A 87 -10.71 5.46 6.52
N ILE A 88 -10.88 4.51 5.60
CA ILE A 88 -10.43 4.67 4.19
C ILE A 88 -11.09 5.87 3.49
N LYS A 89 -12.26 6.33 3.95
CA LYS A 89 -12.97 7.51 3.43
C LYS A 89 -12.21 8.83 3.66
N GLU A 90 -11.21 8.82 4.54
CA GLU A 90 -10.33 9.96 4.80
C GLU A 90 -9.28 10.14 3.70
N LEU A 91 -8.94 9.06 2.97
CA LEU A 91 -7.88 9.07 1.96
C LEU A 91 -7.99 10.24 0.96
N PRO A 92 -9.16 10.58 0.37
CA PRO A 92 -9.25 11.68 -0.59
C PRO A 92 -8.84 13.05 -0.02
N GLN A 93 -8.89 13.24 1.31
CA GLN A 93 -8.49 14.49 1.97
C GLN A 93 -6.96 14.58 2.14
N HIS A 94 -6.30 13.42 2.20
CA HIS A 94 -4.86 13.32 2.43
C HIS A 94 -4.06 12.97 1.17
N LEU A 95 -4.71 12.45 0.13
CA LEU A 95 -4.07 12.02 -1.10
C LEU A 95 -3.52 13.23 -1.86
N LYS A 96 -2.19 13.31 -1.93
CA LYS A 96 -1.47 14.30 -2.72
C LYS A 96 -0.45 13.56 -3.57
N ILE A 97 -0.83 13.24 -4.80
CA ILE A 97 0.08 12.72 -5.82
C ILE A 97 0.19 13.83 -6.86
N ILE A 98 1.42 14.26 -7.16
CA ILE A 98 1.73 15.32 -8.13
C ILE A 98 1.90 14.68 -9.51
#